data_AF-A0A957XHX6-F1
#
_entry.id   AF-A0A957XHX6-F1
#
_cell.length_a   1.000
_cell.length_b   1.000
_cell.length_c   1.000
_cell.angle_alpha   90.00
_cell.angle_beta   90.00
_cell.angle_gamma   90.00
#
_symmetry.space_group_name_H-M   'P 1'
#
loop_
_entity.id
_entity.type
_entity.pdbx_description
1 polymer ?
#
loop_
_entity_poly.entity_id
_entity_poly.type
_entity_poly.pdbx_seq_one_letter_code
_entity_poly.pdbx_strand_id
1 'polypeptide(L)'
;MSNQRKSTTEPNKTIYQIRLDGHLNPQWTDWFDGLTITLEDNGETLLTGPVVDQSALHGLLKKVRDLGVPLLSVVRIDADHADGLDGNP
;
A
#
# COMPACT_ATOMS: atom_id res chain seq x y z
N MET A 1 16.88 0.57 32.89
CA MET A 1 15.49 0.25 32.47
C MET A 1 15.45 0.37 30.95
N SER A 2 15.16 -0.75 30.28
CA SER A 2 15.32 -1.03 28.86
C SER A 2 14.57 -0.02 27.96
N ASN A 3 15.30 0.76 27.17
CA ASN A 3 15.65 0.53 25.76
C ASN A 3 14.61 1.10 24.78
N GLN A 4 14.84 2.36 24.39
CA GLN A 4 14.87 2.83 23.00
C GLN A 4 13.74 2.26 22.12
N ARG A 5 12.56 2.88 22.16
CA ARG A 5 11.63 2.80 21.03
C ARG A 5 12.34 3.48 19.87
N LYS A 6 12.83 2.68 18.92
CA LYS A 6 13.46 3.14 17.69
C LYS A 6 12.45 3.99 16.92
N SER A 7 12.42 5.29 17.18
CA SER A 7 11.95 6.28 16.20
C SER A 7 13.07 6.40 15.18
N THR A 8 13.30 5.35 14.40
CA THR A 8 14.05 5.51 13.16
C THR A 8 13.08 6.21 12.22
N THR A 9 13.12 7.54 12.23
CA THR A 9 12.59 8.38 11.17
C THR A 9 13.31 7.99 9.89
N GLU A 10 12.80 6.96 9.22
CA GLU A 10 13.17 6.65 7.84
C GLU A 10 12.49 7.68 6.93
N PRO A 11 13.18 8.23 5.93
CA PRO A 11 12.69 9.35 5.14
C PRO A 11 11.39 8.97 4.41
N ASN A 12 10.27 9.56 4.85
CA ASN A 12 9.00 9.70 4.12
C ASN A 12 8.65 8.51 3.19
N LYS A 13 8.58 7.29 3.73
CA LYS A 13 8.07 6.14 2.98
C LYS A 13 6.57 6.31 2.80
N THR A 14 6.20 6.83 1.65
CA THR A 14 4.80 6.93 1.28
C THR A 14 4.26 5.53 1.02
N ILE A 15 3.33 5.09 1.86
CA ILE A 15 2.63 3.83 1.69
C ILE A 15 1.45 4.06 0.75
N TYR A 16 1.24 3.13 -0.17
CA TYR A 16 0.05 3.13 -1.01
C TYR A 16 -0.77 1.88 -0.74
N GLN A 17 -2.08 2.08 -0.77
CA GLN A 17 -3.09 1.04 -0.73
C GLN A 17 -3.85 1.06 -2.04
N ILE A 18 -3.81 -0.03 -2.79
CA ILE A 18 -4.42 -0.17 -4.11
C ILE A 18 -5.44 -1.31 -4.01
N ARG A 19 -6.69 -1.03 -4.39
CA ARG A 19 -7.79 -2.01 -4.43
C ARG A 19 -8.12 -2.38 -5.85
N LEU A 20 -8.28 -3.67 -6.09
CA LEU A 20 -8.56 -4.27 -7.39
C LEU A 20 -9.83 -5.14 -7.32
N ASP A 21 -10.61 -5.13 -8.39
CA ASP A 21 -11.83 -5.93 -8.53
C ASP A 21 -11.46 -7.35 -8.99
N GLY A 22 -11.67 -8.35 -8.15
CA GLY A 22 -11.26 -9.73 -8.42
C GLY A 22 -10.03 -10.18 -7.62
N HIS A 23 -9.88 -11.49 -7.50
CA HIS A 23 -8.74 -12.11 -6.84
C HIS A 23 -7.55 -12.21 -7.79
N LEU A 24 -6.44 -11.61 -7.39
CA LEU A 24 -5.19 -11.70 -8.11
C LEU A 24 -4.63 -13.11 -8.00
N ASN A 25 -4.32 -13.75 -9.13
CA ASN A 25 -3.70 -15.07 -9.09
C ASN A 25 -2.33 -14.98 -8.39
N PRO A 26 -1.99 -15.95 -7.53
CA PRO A 26 -0.73 -15.97 -6.79
C PRO A 26 0.53 -16.05 -7.66
N GLN A 27 0.38 -16.40 -8.96
CA GLN A 27 1.46 -16.34 -9.94
C GLN A 27 1.98 -14.90 -10.19
N TRP A 28 1.17 -13.89 -9.90
CA TRP A 28 1.51 -12.48 -10.11
C TRP A 28 2.06 -11.82 -8.84
N THR A 29 2.14 -12.54 -7.72
CA THR A 29 2.66 -11.99 -6.46
C THR A 29 4.09 -11.49 -6.60
N ASP A 30 4.90 -12.19 -7.40
CA ASP A 30 6.30 -11.81 -7.71
C ASP A 30 6.38 -10.50 -8.50
N TRP A 31 5.35 -10.15 -9.29
CA TRP A 31 5.31 -8.87 -10.00
C TRP A 31 5.12 -7.68 -9.06
N PHE A 32 4.55 -7.89 -7.88
CA PHE A 32 4.28 -6.85 -6.90
C PHE A 32 5.27 -6.92 -5.72
N ASP A 33 6.50 -7.37 -5.99
CA ASP A 33 7.57 -7.48 -4.99
C ASP A 33 7.70 -6.23 -4.12
N GLY A 34 7.72 -6.42 -2.80
CA GLY A 34 7.69 -5.35 -1.81
C GLY A 34 6.31 -4.83 -1.41
N LEU A 35 5.23 -5.29 -2.05
CA LEU A 35 3.84 -5.04 -1.61
C LEU A 35 3.24 -6.28 -0.96
N THR A 36 2.47 -6.06 0.09
CA THR A 36 1.61 -7.07 0.70
C THR A 36 0.35 -7.22 -0.13
N ILE A 37 0.08 -8.46 -0.57
CA ILE A 37 -1.14 -8.81 -1.31
C ILE A 37 -2.09 -9.52 -0.34
N THR A 38 -3.28 -8.97 -0.17
CA THR A 38 -4.36 -9.55 0.63
C THR A 38 -5.55 -9.80 -0.28
N LEU A 39 -6.01 -11.04 -0.33
CA LEU A 39 -7.27 -11.39 -0.98
C LEU A 39 -8.39 -11.20 0.04
N GLU A 40 -9.34 -10.32 -0.25
CA GLU A 40 -10.48 -10.05 0.64
C GLU A 40 -11.63 -11.04 0.33
N ASP A 41 -12.42 -11.40 1.35
CA ASP A 41 -13.56 -12.34 1.21
C ASP A 41 -14.66 -11.86 0.25
N ASN A 42 -14.70 -10.56 -0.03
CA ASN A 42 -15.65 -9.96 -0.98
C ASN A 42 -15.25 -10.18 -2.45
N GLY A 43 -14.14 -10.87 -2.71
CA GLY A 43 -13.64 -11.09 -4.07
C GLY A 43 -12.64 -10.04 -4.55
N GLU A 44 -12.26 -9.06 -3.72
CA GLU A 44 -11.31 -8.00 -4.09
C GLU A 44 -9.86 -8.39 -3.75
N THR A 45 -8.90 -7.72 -4.40
CA THR A 45 -7.49 -7.79 -4.01
C THR A 45 -7.03 -6.44 -3.49
N LEU A 46 -6.41 -6.48 -2.32
CA LEU A 46 -5.79 -5.34 -1.67
C LEU A 46 -4.26 -5.45 -1.77
N LEU A 47 -3.63 -4.48 -2.42
CA LEU A 47 -2.18 -4.34 -2.47
C LEU A 47 -1.76 -3.18 -1.57
N THR A 48 -0.94 -3.46 -0.55
CA THR A 48 -0.47 -2.44 0.39
C THR A 48 1.04 -2.48 0.53
N GLY A 49 1.72 -1.35 0.36
CA GLY A 49 3.15 -1.29 0.65
C GLY A 49 3.81 0.03 0.27
N PRO A 50 5.11 0.16 0.59
CA PRO A 50 5.88 1.35 0.31
C PRO A 50 6.15 1.50 -1.19
N VAL A 51 5.88 2.68 -1.74
CA VAL A 51 6.23 3.00 -3.12
C VAL A 51 7.35 4.03 -3.13
N VAL A 52 8.42 3.71 -3.84
CA VAL A 52 9.67 4.49 -3.87
C VAL A 52 9.47 5.84 -4.56
N ASP A 53 8.66 5.88 -5.62
CA ASP A 53 8.41 7.07 -6.42
C ASP A 53 7.14 6.92 -7.28
N GLN A 54 6.71 8.02 -7.91
CA GLN A 54 5.52 8.00 -8.78
C GLN A 54 5.70 7.07 -10.00
N SER A 55 6.91 6.86 -10.52
CA SER A 55 7.13 5.96 -11.65
C SER A 55 6.87 4.50 -11.24
N ALA A 56 7.30 4.12 -10.04
CA ALA A 56 6.96 2.83 -9.44
C ALA A 56 5.44 2.67 -9.27
N LEU A 57 4.73 3.69 -8.78
CA LEU A 57 3.27 3.68 -8.68
C LEU A 57 2.61 3.45 -10.05
N HIS A 58 3.00 4.24 -11.05
CA HIS A 58 2.47 4.11 -12.41
C HIS A 58 2.82 2.75 -13.04
N GLY A 59 3.98 2.17 -12.70
CA GLY A 59 4.35 0.82 -13.07
C GLY A 59 3.41 -0.24 -12.49
N LEU A 60 3.02 -0.11 -11.22
CA LEU A 60 2.02 -0.98 -10.58
C LEU A 60 0.66 -0.88 -11.26
N LEU A 61 0.19 0.33 -11.55
CA LEU A 61 -1.08 0.55 -12.26
C LEU A 61 -1.06 0.01 -13.69
N LYS A 62 0.10 0.06 -14.36
CA LYS A 62 0.26 -0.57 -15.67
C LYS A 62 0.16 -2.09 -15.58
N LYS A 63 0.75 -2.72 -14.57
CA LYS A 63 0.62 -4.17 -14.32
C LYS A 63 -0.85 -4.55 -14.10
N VAL A 64 -1.57 -3.80 -13.26
CA VAL A 64 -3.02 -3.98 -13.06
C VAL A 64 -3.79 -3.95 -14.38
N ARG A 65 -3.49 -2.98 -15.26
CA ARG A 65 -4.09 -2.90 -16.60
C ARG A 65 -3.74 -4.11 -17.48
N ASP A 66 -2.49 -4.57 -17.44
CA ASP A 66 -2.01 -5.73 -18.22
C ASP A 66 -2.71 -7.02 -17.82
N LEU A 67 -3.02 -7.15 -16.52
CA LEU A 67 -3.80 -8.26 -15.97
C LEU A 67 -5.29 -8.21 -16.37
N GLY A 68 -5.76 -7.11 -16.94
CA GLY A 68 -7.17 -6.90 -17.27
C GLY A 68 -8.07 -6.74 -16.05
N VAL A 69 -7.48 -6.46 -14.88
CA VAL A 69 -8.21 -6.35 -13.60
C VAL A 69 -8.66 -4.90 -13.39
N PRO A 70 -9.94 -4.64 -13.09
CA PRO A 70 -10.41 -3.29 -12.81
C PRO A 70 -9.75 -2.71 -11.54
N LEU A 71 -9.22 -1.49 -11.67
CA LEU A 71 -8.71 -0.72 -10.54
C LEU A 71 -9.89 -0.06 -9.81
N LEU A 72 -10.08 -0.40 -8.54
CA LEU A 72 -11.16 0.14 -7.72
C LEU A 72 -10.74 1.43 -7.01
N SER A 73 -9.55 1.44 -6.38
CA SER A 73 -9.08 2.59 -5.61
C SER A 73 -7.57 2.63 -5.46
N VAL A 74 -7.01 3.83 -5.32
CA VAL A 74 -5.62 4.08 -4.96
C VAL A 74 -5.60 5.15 -3.87
N VAL A 75 -5.10 4.79 -2.70
CA VAL A 75 -5.03 5.67 -1.53
C VAL A 75 -3.59 5.79 -1.08
N ARG A 76 -3.15 7.04 -0.91
CA ARG A 76 -1.87 7.34 -0.25
C ARG A 76 -2.11 7.33 1.26
N ILE A 77 -1.41 6.45 1.98
CA ILE A 77 -1.42 6.41 3.44
C ILE A 77 -0.17 7.14 3.92
N ASP A 78 -0.40 8.33 4.47
CA ASP A 78 0.66 9.11 5.09
C ASP A 78 0.84 8.58 6.52
N ALA A 79 2.04 8.08 6.84
CA ALA A 79 2.34 7.52 8.15
C ALA A 79 2.42 8.58 9.27
N ASP A 80 2.28 9.86 8.93
CA ASP A 80 2.55 11.00 9.81
C ASP A 80 1.29 11.57 10.51
N HIS A 81 0.07 11.23 10.10
CA HIS A 81 -1.14 11.88 10.65
C HIS A 81 -2.01 10.95 11.51
N ALA A 82 -1.41 10.37 12.54
CA ALA A 82 -2.13 9.76 13.67
C ALA A 82 -1.77 10.43 15.00
N ASP A 83 -1.49 11.73 15.00
CA ASP A 83 -1.27 12.52 16.21
C ASP A 83 -2.02 13.86 16.10
N GLY A 84 -2.95 14.11 17.04
CA GLY A 84 -3.60 15.41 17.18
C GLY A 84 -5.13 15.47 17.14
N LEU A 85 -5.85 14.52 17.73
CA LEU A 85 -7.17 14.82 18.33
C LEU A 85 -7.05 14.80 19.85
N ASP A 86 -6.09 15.56 20.39
CA ASP A 86 -5.98 15.84 21.81
C ASP A 86 -5.77 17.36 22.01
N GLY A 87 -6.75 18.02 22.64
CA GLY A 87 -6.67 19.41 23.13
C GLY A 87 -7.46 20.43 22.29
N ASN A 88 -8.78 20.58 22.46
CA ASN A 88 -9.46 21.38 23.51
C ASN A 88 -9.38 22.91 23.30
N PRO A 89 -10.43 23.67 23.69
CA PRO A 89 -10.39 24.28 25.04
C PRO A 89 -11.64 24.02 25.91
#